data_AF-A0A7V9DDG1-F1
#
_entry.id   AF-A0A7V9DDG1-F1
#
_cell.length_a   1.000
_cell.length_b   1.000
_cell.length_c   1.000
_cell.angle_alpha   90.00
_cell.angle_beta   90.00
_cell.angle_gamma   90.00
#
_symmetry.space_group_name_H-M   'P 1'
#
loop_
_entity.id
_entity.type
_entity.pdbx_description
1 polymer ?
#
loop_
_entity_poly.entity_id
_entity_poly.type
_entity_poly.pdbx_seq_one_letter_code
_entity_poly.pdbx_strand_id
1 'polypeptide(L)'
;MQLPLQSLRLLVAAPILILLFASSAFTTPSGPEFLSYSELIRLYSELPLDAELEAKLARLRTTPFVYNDIRRQDRLARSPKFGEFIRVALWNIERGLEYGALEAIFGDPSRLEYLLDPEEFPVGSERRAEFMEQAAALRMADVIILNEVDWGMKRTGYRNVVADLAAKLNMNYAFGVQFVELSPVLYGDEPDSPNEDEQELIEAFRPDRSRYKGLHGMAILSKFSLENVRLKPFESQPYDWYRTELRGPG
;
A
#
# COMPACT_ATOMS: atom_id res chain seq x y z
N MET A 1 49.25 20.83 61.07
CA MET A 1 47.80 21.05 60.89
C MET A 1 47.47 20.63 59.45
N GLN A 2 47.11 19.36 59.27
CA GLN A 2 46.76 18.73 57.99
C GLN A 2 45.24 18.69 57.86
N LEU A 3 44.70 18.99 56.67
CA LEU A 3 43.36 18.63 56.19
C LEU A 3 43.40 18.58 54.62
N PRO A 4 42.51 17.83 53.95
CA PRO A 4 42.93 16.72 53.07
C PRO A 4 42.57 16.85 51.58
N LEU A 5 43.12 15.91 50.79
CA LEU A 5 42.82 15.62 49.39
C LEU A 5 41.33 15.34 49.12
N GLN A 6 40.73 16.04 48.17
CA GLN A 6 39.55 15.58 47.44
C GLN A 6 39.58 15.97 45.95
N SER A 7 39.71 14.93 45.12
CA SER A 7 39.04 14.70 43.83
C SER A 7 39.28 15.67 42.67
N LEU A 8 40.23 15.27 41.84
CA LEU A 8 40.30 15.55 40.41
C LEU A 8 39.01 15.06 39.71
N ARG A 9 38.20 15.98 39.16
CA ARG A 9 37.19 15.65 38.15
C ARG A 9 37.48 16.44 36.88
N LEU A 10 38.09 15.77 35.91
CA LEU A 10 38.14 16.22 34.52
C LEU A 10 36.70 16.33 34.00
N LEU A 11 36.26 17.55 33.69
CA LEU A 11 35.12 17.78 32.82
C LEU A 11 35.63 17.66 31.38
N VAL A 12 35.52 16.45 30.81
CA VAL A 12 35.63 16.24 29.37
C VAL A 12 34.34 16.79 28.76
N ALA A 13 34.46 17.91 28.03
CA ALA A 13 33.41 18.40 27.16
C ALA A 13 33.19 17.39 26.04
N ALA A 14 32.16 16.55 26.16
CA ALA A 14 31.68 15.73 25.06
C ALA A 14 30.95 16.64 24.05
N PRO A 15 31.29 16.61 22.75
CA PRO A 15 30.43 17.22 21.75
C PRO A 15 29.15 16.39 21.69
N ILE A 16 28.05 16.98 22.11
CA ILE A 16 26.71 16.44 21.88
C ILE A 16 26.48 16.53 20.37
N LEU A 17 26.77 15.42 19.67
CA LEU A 17 26.33 15.21 18.31
C LEU A 17 24.82 15.04 18.36
N ILE A 18 24.09 16.14 18.24
CA ILE A 18 22.64 16.11 18.02
C ILE A 18 22.45 15.53 16.62
N LEU A 19 22.26 14.21 16.55
CA LEU A 19 21.63 13.54 15.43
C LEU A 19 20.20 14.09 15.37
N LEU A 20 20.02 15.17 14.60
CA LEU A 20 18.73 15.57 14.08
C LEU A 20 18.27 14.42 13.18
N PHE A 21 17.56 13.45 13.76
CA PHE A 21 16.60 12.68 13.00
C PHE A 21 15.59 13.70 12.51
N ALA A 22 15.77 14.17 11.27
CA ALA A 22 14.65 14.68 10.50
C ALA A 22 13.69 13.51 10.40
N SER A 23 12.72 13.44 11.31
CA SER A 23 11.50 12.71 11.04
C SER A 23 10.96 13.35 9.78
N SER A 24 11.18 12.71 8.63
CA SER A 24 10.38 12.95 7.44
C SER A 24 8.96 12.67 7.89
N ALA A 25 8.23 13.72 8.31
CA ALA A 25 6.81 13.63 8.46
C ALA A 25 6.32 13.24 7.08
N PHE A 26 5.99 11.96 6.88
CA PHE A 26 5.29 11.53 5.69
C PHE A 26 4.00 12.33 5.68
N THR A 27 3.93 13.32 4.80
CA THR A 27 2.70 14.09 4.62
C THR A 27 1.63 13.09 4.23
N THR A 28 0.44 13.22 4.80
CA THR A 28 -0.66 12.35 4.39
C THR A 28 -1.02 12.68 2.94
N PRO A 29 -1.31 11.67 2.11
CA PRO A 29 -1.84 11.91 0.77
C PRO A 29 -3.08 12.80 0.86
N SER A 30 -3.20 13.75 -0.05
CA SER A 30 -4.48 14.44 -0.28
C SER A 30 -5.51 13.43 -0.80
N GLY A 31 -6.78 13.57 -0.45
CA GLY A 31 -7.79 12.61 -0.88
C GLY A 31 -9.09 12.69 -0.08
N PRO A 32 -10.04 11.76 -0.32
CA PRO A 32 -11.25 11.66 0.46
C PRO A 32 -10.95 11.14 1.88
N GLU A 33 -11.88 11.35 2.81
CA GLU A 33 -11.81 10.72 4.11
C GLU A 33 -12.02 9.21 4.03
N PHE A 34 -11.34 8.46 4.89
CA PHE A 34 -11.60 7.04 5.07
C PHE A 34 -12.95 6.82 5.76
N LEU A 35 -13.57 5.66 5.46
CA LEU A 35 -14.64 5.13 6.30
C LEU A 35 -14.05 4.67 7.64
N SER A 36 -14.74 4.98 8.74
CA SER A 36 -14.45 4.45 10.06
C SER A 36 -14.88 2.99 10.15
N TYR A 37 -14.39 2.24 11.14
CA TYR A 37 -14.82 0.86 11.32
C TYR A 37 -16.32 0.74 11.58
N SER A 38 -16.92 1.67 12.33
CA SER A 38 -18.37 1.69 12.54
C SER A 38 -19.14 1.99 11.26
N GLU A 39 -18.63 2.88 10.40
CA GLU A 39 -19.23 3.12 9.08
C GLU A 39 -19.11 1.90 8.16
N LEU A 40 -18.03 1.12 8.25
CA LEU A 40 -17.90 -0.15 7.51
C LEU A 40 -18.91 -1.20 7.98
N ILE A 41 -19.15 -1.31 9.30
CA ILE A 41 -20.20 -2.16 9.87
C ILE A 41 -21.57 -1.74 9.34
N ARG A 42 -21.87 -0.44 9.40
CA ARG A 42 -23.15 0.11 8.92
C ARG A 42 -23.33 -0.08 7.41
N LEU A 43 -22.25 0.10 6.64
CA LEU A 43 -22.25 -0.14 5.21
C LEU A 43 -22.63 -1.60 4.88
N TYR A 44 -22.24 -2.54 5.73
CA TYR A 44 -22.64 -3.93 5.61
C TYR A 44 -24.07 -4.21 6.10
N SER A 45 -24.51 -3.63 7.22
CA SER A 45 -25.75 -4.03 7.91
C SER A 45 -26.99 -3.18 7.59
N GLU A 46 -26.83 -1.98 7.03
CA GLU A 46 -27.92 -1.04 6.81
C GLU A 46 -28.34 -0.98 5.34
N LEU A 47 -29.61 -1.29 5.07
CA LEU A 47 -30.25 -1.06 3.76
C LEU A 47 -31.66 -0.51 3.97
N PRO A 48 -32.00 0.68 3.42
CA PRO A 48 -31.14 1.59 2.64
C PRO A 48 -30.08 2.30 3.51
N LEU A 49 -28.97 2.72 2.88
CA LEU A 49 -27.96 3.55 3.53
C LEU A 49 -28.51 4.95 3.82
N ASP A 50 -28.02 5.57 4.89
CA ASP A 50 -28.27 6.98 5.13
C ASP A 50 -27.51 7.86 4.09
N ALA A 51 -28.03 9.06 3.87
CA ALA A 51 -27.50 9.97 2.84
C ALA A 51 -26.06 10.44 3.10
N GLU A 52 -25.63 10.52 4.36
CA GLU A 52 -24.26 10.91 4.72
C GLU A 52 -23.27 9.80 4.35
N LEU A 53 -23.57 8.56 4.74
CA LEU A 53 -22.75 7.40 4.43
C LEU A 53 -22.71 7.11 2.91
N GLU A 54 -23.83 7.25 2.22
CA GLU A 54 -23.89 7.14 0.75
C GLU A 54 -22.99 8.19 0.08
N ALA A 55 -23.10 9.46 0.50
CA ALA A 55 -22.28 10.53 -0.05
C ALA A 55 -20.78 10.34 0.26
N LYS A 56 -20.44 9.81 1.44
CA LYS A 56 -19.06 9.51 1.83
C LYS A 56 -18.48 8.36 0.99
N LEU A 57 -19.23 7.29 0.79
CA LEU A 57 -18.85 6.18 -0.09
C LEU A 57 -18.67 6.65 -1.54
N ALA A 58 -19.56 7.51 -2.03
CA ALA A 58 -19.45 8.09 -3.36
C ALA A 58 -18.14 8.89 -3.50
N ARG A 59 -17.83 9.78 -2.56
CA ARG A 59 -16.57 10.55 -2.54
C ARG A 59 -15.35 9.62 -2.54
N LEU A 60 -15.37 8.56 -1.73
CA LEU A 60 -14.28 7.59 -1.65
C LEU A 60 -14.02 6.89 -3.01
N ARG A 61 -15.08 6.59 -3.76
CA ARG A 61 -15.00 5.90 -5.06
C ARG A 61 -14.78 6.82 -6.26
N THR A 62 -14.91 8.13 -6.12
CA THR A 62 -14.74 9.10 -7.21
C THR A 62 -13.56 10.05 -7.01
N THR A 63 -12.91 10.01 -5.85
CA THR A 63 -11.81 10.92 -5.50
C THR A 63 -10.54 10.10 -5.26
N PRO A 64 -9.48 10.28 -6.07
CA PRO A 64 -8.22 9.58 -5.84
C PRO A 64 -7.49 10.16 -4.62
N PHE A 65 -6.75 9.30 -3.92
CA PHE A 65 -5.69 9.73 -3.01
C PHE A 65 -4.46 10.10 -3.85
N VAL A 66 -3.80 11.22 -3.58
CA VAL A 66 -2.62 11.70 -4.32
C VAL A 66 -1.55 12.20 -3.35
N TYR A 67 -0.33 11.73 -3.57
CA TYR A 67 0.87 12.09 -2.81
C TYR A 67 1.99 12.50 -3.77
N ASN A 68 2.48 13.74 -3.62
CA ASN A 68 3.45 14.37 -4.53
C ASN A 68 4.74 14.86 -3.81
N ASP A 69 5.01 14.40 -2.60
CA ASP A 69 6.12 14.92 -1.80
C ASP A 69 7.45 14.20 -2.01
N ILE A 70 7.48 13.18 -2.86
CA ILE A 70 8.73 12.54 -3.25
C ILE A 70 9.36 13.33 -4.39
N ARG A 71 10.68 13.52 -4.29
CA ARG A 71 11.53 14.37 -5.14
C ARG A 71 11.05 14.44 -6.58
N ARG A 72 10.60 15.63 -6.98
CA ARG A 72 10.16 15.97 -8.34
C ARG A 72 11.28 15.70 -9.36
N GLN A 73 11.01 14.84 -10.34
CA GLN A 73 11.82 14.74 -11.54
C GLN A 73 11.11 15.47 -12.68
N ASP A 74 11.73 16.54 -13.20
CA ASP A 74 11.16 17.34 -14.30
C ASP A 74 11.72 16.99 -15.68
N ARG A 75 12.70 16.07 -15.74
CA ARG A 75 13.43 15.75 -16.97
C ARG A 75 13.06 14.36 -17.48
N LEU A 76 12.63 14.30 -18.73
CA LEU A 76 12.37 13.07 -19.46
C LEU A 76 13.69 12.36 -19.81
N ALA A 77 13.62 11.02 -19.88
CA ALA A 77 14.71 10.22 -20.40
C ALA A 77 14.91 10.55 -21.89
N ARG A 78 16.15 10.44 -22.40
CA ARG A 78 16.47 10.72 -23.80
C ARG A 78 17.28 9.58 -24.42
N SER A 79 16.99 9.25 -25.68
CA SER A 79 17.80 8.33 -26.49
C SER A 79 17.93 8.83 -27.93
N PRO A 80 18.99 8.44 -28.67
CA PRO A 80 19.14 8.80 -30.09
C PRO A 80 17.97 8.30 -30.97
N LYS A 81 17.34 7.17 -30.59
CA LYS A 81 16.27 6.55 -31.36
C LYS A 81 14.90 7.19 -31.11
N PHE A 82 14.59 7.53 -29.86
CA PHE A 82 13.24 7.95 -29.46
C PHE A 82 13.14 9.44 -29.09
N GLY A 83 14.25 10.18 -29.04
CA GLY A 83 14.24 11.53 -28.48
C GLY A 83 13.90 11.46 -26.99
N GLU A 84 13.02 12.35 -26.52
CA GLU A 84 12.46 12.29 -25.16
C GLU A 84 11.39 11.22 -25.02
N PHE A 85 11.45 10.44 -23.94
CA PHE A 85 10.50 9.37 -23.70
C PHE A 85 10.23 9.14 -22.21
N ILE A 86 9.13 8.43 -21.95
CA ILE A 86 8.71 7.92 -20.64
C ILE A 86 8.55 6.41 -20.77
N ARG A 87 9.06 5.65 -19.80
CA ARG A 87 8.78 4.21 -19.69
C ARG A 87 7.58 4.00 -18.79
N VAL A 88 6.59 3.29 -19.31
CA VAL A 88 5.38 2.92 -18.57
C VAL A 88 5.35 1.42 -18.40
N ALA A 89 5.13 0.96 -17.16
CA ALA A 89 4.90 -0.45 -16.87
C ALA A 89 3.50 -0.64 -16.27
N LEU A 90 2.90 -1.80 -16.54
CA LEU A 90 1.62 -2.20 -15.98
C LEU A 90 1.81 -3.52 -15.24
N TRP A 91 1.30 -3.61 -14.01
CA TRP A 91 1.47 -4.80 -13.19
C TRP A 91 0.26 -5.05 -12.29
N ASN A 92 -0.29 -6.26 -12.35
CA ASN A 92 -1.19 -6.77 -11.33
C ASN A 92 -0.35 -7.35 -10.18
N ILE A 93 -0.48 -6.78 -8.97
CA ILE A 93 0.31 -7.20 -7.81
C ILE A 93 -0.44 -8.15 -6.88
N GLU A 94 -1.59 -8.68 -7.31
CA GLU A 94 -2.35 -9.72 -6.61
C GLU A 94 -2.61 -9.34 -5.15
N ARG A 95 -3.23 -8.17 -4.92
CA ARG A 95 -3.55 -7.62 -3.59
C ARG A 95 -2.34 -7.26 -2.73
N GLY A 96 -1.12 -7.47 -3.23
CA GLY A 96 0.10 -7.31 -2.45
C GLY A 96 0.42 -8.49 -1.53
N LEU A 97 -0.11 -9.69 -1.83
CA LEU A 97 0.10 -10.90 -1.02
C LEU A 97 1.59 -11.25 -0.84
N GLU A 98 2.34 -11.23 -1.94
CA GLU A 98 3.78 -11.51 -1.95
C GLU A 98 4.60 -10.25 -1.65
N TYR A 99 4.22 -9.49 -0.60
CA TYR A 99 4.83 -8.20 -0.27
C TYR A 99 6.36 -8.26 -0.15
N GLY A 100 6.90 -9.36 0.39
CA GLY A 100 8.36 -9.56 0.49
C GLY A 100 9.04 -9.63 -0.88
N ALA A 101 8.43 -10.32 -1.85
CA ALA A 101 8.92 -10.39 -3.22
C ALA A 101 8.75 -9.03 -3.95
N LEU A 102 7.62 -8.35 -3.74
CA LEU A 102 7.38 -7.00 -4.27
C LEU A 102 8.46 -6.02 -3.79
N GLU A 103 8.77 -6.03 -2.50
CA GLU A 103 9.83 -5.20 -1.92
C GLU A 103 11.20 -5.53 -2.54
N ALA A 104 11.53 -6.82 -2.68
CA ALA A 104 12.80 -7.26 -3.26
C ALA A 104 12.95 -6.86 -4.72
N ILE A 105 11.89 -6.93 -5.53
CA ILE A 105 11.89 -6.48 -6.93
C ILE A 105 12.36 -5.04 -7.04
N PHE A 106 11.98 -4.15 -6.12
CA PHE A 106 12.33 -2.74 -6.20
C PHE A 106 13.56 -2.33 -5.40
N GLY A 107 13.82 -2.96 -4.26
CA GLY A 107 14.84 -2.53 -3.30
C GLY A 107 16.13 -3.35 -3.30
N ASP A 108 16.08 -4.63 -3.66
CA ASP A 108 17.21 -5.55 -3.49
C ASP A 108 17.16 -6.73 -4.49
N PRO A 109 17.80 -6.57 -5.67
CA PRO A 109 17.85 -7.63 -6.68
C PRO A 109 18.54 -8.92 -6.17
N SER A 110 19.48 -8.82 -5.24
CA SER A 110 20.14 -10.00 -4.68
C SER A 110 19.19 -10.78 -3.78
N ARG A 111 18.39 -10.09 -2.95
CA ARG A 111 17.33 -10.72 -2.16
C ARG A 111 16.26 -11.37 -3.04
N LEU A 112 15.92 -10.76 -4.17
CA LEU A 112 14.95 -11.32 -5.10
C LEU A 112 15.35 -12.72 -5.58
N GLU A 113 16.64 -12.93 -5.87
CA GLU A 113 17.13 -14.23 -6.32
C GLU A 113 16.96 -15.35 -5.28
N TYR A 114 16.98 -15.01 -3.99
CA TYR A 114 16.76 -15.95 -2.89
C TYR A 114 15.27 -16.22 -2.61
N LEU A 115 14.37 -15.33 -3.04
CA LEU A 115 12.93 -15.48 -2.86
C LEU A 115 12.26 -16.28 -3.99
N LEU A 116 12.95 -16.47 -5.11
CA LEU A 116 12.45 -17.27 -6.22
C LEU A 116 12.42 -18.76 -5.85
N ASP A 117 11.27 -19.38 -6.04
CA ASP A 117 11.10 -20.82 -5.92
C ASP A 117 12.05 -21.53 -6.91
N PRO A 118 13.00 -22.35 -6.44
CA PRO A 118 13.94 -23.04 -7.32
C PRO A 118 13.30 -24.15 -8.17
N GLU A 119 12.11 -24.66 -7.80
CA GLU A 119 11.35 -25.61 -8.61
C GLU A 119 10.66 -24.91 -9.78
N GLU A 120 10.08 -23.73 -9.55
CA GLU A 120 9.41 -22.94 -10.59
C GLU A 120 10.39 -22.13 -11.45
N PHE A 121 11.43 -21.57 -10.84
CA PHE A 121 12.47 -20.75 -11.48
C PHE A 121 13.88 -21.32 -11.23
N PRO A 122 14.22 -22.48 -11.82
CA PRO A 122 15.54 -23.09 -11.66
C PRO A 122 16.68 -22.14 -12.05
N VAL A 123 17.80 -22.23 -11.33
CA VAL A 123 19.00 -21.43 -11.62
C VAL A 123 19.50 -21.72 -13.04
N GLY A 124 19.68 -20.67 -13.83
CA GLY A 124 20.11 -20.77 -15.23
C GLY A 124 19.00 -21.10 -16.24
N SER A 125 17.75 -21.25 -15.80
CA SER A 125 16.60 -21.43 -16.72
C SER A 125 16.26 -20.14 -17.47
N GLU A 126 15.73 -20.27 -18.69
CA GLU A 126 15.23 -19.14 -19.48
C GLU A 126 14.12 -18.38 -18.72
N ARG A 127 13.18 -19.11 -18.10
CA ARG A 127 12.10 -18.52 -17.29
C ARG A 127 12.62 -17.63 -16.15
N ARG A 128 13.69 -18.04 -15.45
CA ARG A 128 14.33 -17.23 -14.41
C ARG A 128 14.99 -15.99 -15.01
N ALA A 129 15.67 -16.12 -16.15
CA ALA A 129 16.28 -14.98 -16.83
C ALA A 129 15.23 -13.95 -17.28
N GLU A 130 14.14 -14.41 -17.90
CA GLU A 130 13.01 -13.58 -18.32
C GLU A 130 12.38 -12.84 -17.13
N PHE A 131 12.14 -13.53 -16.01
CA PHE A 131 11.61 -12.90 -14.80
C PHE A 131 12.53 -11.79 -14.29
N MET A 132 13.84 -12.05 -14.23
CA MET A 132 14.82 -11.06 -13.75
C MET A 132 14.91 -9.86 -14.69
N GLU A 133 14.78 -10.06 -16.00
CA GLU A 133 14.71 -8.98 -17.00
C GLU A 133 13.44 -8.14 -16.81
N GLN A 134 12.28 -8.76 -16.62
CA GLN A 134 11.02 -8.06 -16.34
C GLN A 134 11.10 -7.26 -15.04
N ALA A 135 11.67 -7.83 -13.97
CA ALA A 135 11.91 -7.12 -12.71
C ALA A 135 12.83 -5.91 -12.91
N ALA A 136 13.87 -6.03 -13.76
CA ALA A 136 14.74 -4.92 -14.10
C ALA A 136 14.01 -3.83 -14.91
N ALA A 137 13.17 -4.22 -15.88
CA ALA A 137 12.36 -3.31 -16.66
C ALA A 137 11.36 -2.53 -15.78
N LEU A 138 10.75 -3.20 -14.79
CA LEU A 138 9.87 -2.58 -13.80
C LEU A 138 10.59 -1.52 -12.96
N ARG A 139 11.79 -1.83 -12.43
CA ARG A 139 12.63 -0.85 -11.71
C ARG A 139 13.00 0.35 -12.57
N MET A 140 13.16 0.12 -13.86
CA MET A 140 13.52 1.13 -14.83
C MET A 140 12.32 2.05 -15.17
N ALA A 141 11.08 1.63 -14.98
CA ALA A 141 9.91 2.42 -15.33
C ALA A 141 9.93 3.83 -14.72
N ASP A 142 9.37 4.79 -15.46
CA ASP A 142 9.21 6.18 -15.02
C ASP A 142 7.79 6.41 -14.48
N VAL A 143 6.83 5.60 -14.96
CA VAL A 143 5.47 5.47 -14.45
C VAL A 143 5.12 3.99 -14.34
N ILE A 144 4.51 3.57 -13.23
CA ILE A 144 4.01 2.21 -13.02
C ILE A 144 2.52 2.29 -12.71
N ILE A 145 1.71 1.52 -13.43
CA ILE A 145 0.29 1.36 -13.17
C ILE A 145 0.11 0.02 -12.47
N LEU A 146 -0.41 0.06 -11.25
CA LEU A 146 -0.69 -1.12 -10.45
C LEU A 146 -2.19 -1.43 -10.44
N ASN A 147 -2.52 -2.69 -10.67
CA ASN A 147 -3.86 -3.24 -10.46
C ASN A 147 -3.87 -4.15 -9.23
N GLU A 148 -5.07 -4.32 -8.68
CA GLU A 148 -5.34 -5.12 -7.48
C GLU A 148 -4.47 -4.72 -6.30
N VAL A 149 -4.58 -3.47 -5.87
CA VAL A 149 -3.80 -2.97 -4.73
C VAL A 149 -4.67 -2.82 -3.51
N ASP A 150 -4.24 -3.44 -2.42
CA ASP A 150 -4.86 -3.28 -1.12
C ASP A 150 -4.28 -2.11 -0.32
N TRP A 151 -5.14 -1.51 0.48
CA TRP A 151 -4.75 -0.58 1.53
C TRP A 151 -5.54 -0.87 2.80
N GLY A 152 -4.82 -1.21 3.87
CA GLY A 152 -5.38 -1.40 5.20
C GLY A 152 -6.12 -2.72 5.38
N MET A 153 -5.72 -3.77 4.64
CA MET A 153 -6.24 -5.13 4.77
C MET A 153 -5.41 -5.97 5.76
N LYS A 154 -6.03 -6.91 6.48
CA LYS A 154 -5.30 -7.81 7.41
C LYS A 154 -4.22 -8.62 6.71
N ARG A 155 -4.52 -9.16 5.51
CA ARG A 155 -3.60 -9.98 4.71
C ARG A 155 -2.30 -9.28 4.31
N THR A 156 -2.32 -7.94 4.23
CA THR A 156 -1.12 -7.12 3.97
C THR A 156 -0.50 -6.57 5.25
N GLY A 157 -0.97 -7.00 6.42
CA GLY A 157 -0.56 -6.42 7.70
C GLY A 157 -1.01 -4.97 7.88
N TYR A 158 -2.14 -4.60 7.28
CA TYR A 158 -2.76 -3.26 7.27
C TYR A 158 -1.89 -2.18 6.64
N ARG A 159 -1.03 -2.55 5.68
CA ARG A 159 -0.14 -1.62 4.99
C ARG A 159 -0.91 -0.74 4.01
N ASN A 160 -0.30 0.42 3.71
CA ASN A 160 -0.55 1.09 2.44
C ASN A 160 0.50 0.58 1.44
N VAL A 161 0.16 -0.49 0.72
CA VAL A 161 1.11 -1.15 -0.20
C VAL A 161 1.63 -0.16 -1.24
N VAL A 162 0.77 0.73 -1.76
CA VAL A 162 1.17 1.76 -2.72
C VAL A 162 2.22 2.70 -2.14
N ALA A 163 1.99 3.23 -0.94
CA ALA A 163 2.93 4.17 -0.32
C ALA A 163 4.28 3.50 0.00
N ASP A 164 4.24 2.26 0.47
CA ASP A 164 5.45 1.48 0.74
C ASP A 164 6.28 1.31 -0.54
N LEU A 165 5.64 0.90 -1.65
CA LEU A 165 6.30 0.74 -2.95
C LEU A 165 6.81 2.08 -3.51
N ALA A 166 5.99 3.13 -3.42
CA ALA A 166 6.33 4.47 -3.87
C ALA A 166 7.55 5.04 -3.14
N ALA A 167 7.63 4.82 -1.82
CA ALA A 167 8.78 5.21 -1.01
C ALA A 167 10.06 4.47 -1.45
N LYS A 168 9.98 3.15 -1.71
CA LYS A 168 11.13 2.35 -2.17
C LYS A 168 11.62 2.76 -3.56
N LEU A 169 10.70 3.10 -4.44
CA LEU A 169 10.99 3.54 -5.80
C LEU A 169 11.36 5.02 -5.92
N ASN A 170 11.26 5.76 -4.81
CA ASN A 170 11.35 7.22 -4.80
C ASN A 170 10.43 7.83 -5.90
N MET A 171 9.16 7.45 -5.85
CA MET A 171 8.10 7.92 -6.75
C MET A 171 6.95 8.54 -5.96
N ASN A 172 6.26 9.49 -6.58
CA ASN A 172 4.94 9.95 -6.20
C ASN A 172 3.91 8.84 -6.44
N TYR A 173 2.74 8.94 -5.81
CA TYR A 173 1.67 8.00 -6.12
C TYR A 173 0.27 8.63 -6.12
N ALA A 174 -0.62 7.98 -6.86
CA ALA A 174 -2.04 8.13 -6.70
C ALA A 174 -2.70 6.77 -6.52
N PHE A 175 -3.74 6.70 -5.69
CA PHE A 175 -4.52 5.49 -5.44
C PHE A 175 -6.00 5.78 -5.63
N GLY A 176 -6.66 4.94 -6.42
CA GLY A 176 -8.09 5.02 -6.68
C GLY A 176 -8.82 3.79 -6.16
N VAL A 177 -9.80 3.99 -5.29
CA VAL A 177 -10.61 2.91 -4.71
C VAL A 177 -11.59 2.38 -5.76
N GLN A 178 -11.52 1.08 -6.04
CA GLN A 178 -12.49 0.41 -6.91
C GLN A 178 -13.68 -0.11 -6.08
N PHE A 179 -13.38 -0.77 -4.97
CA PHE A 179 -14.37 -1.30 -4.04
C PHE A 179 -13.85 -1.36 -2.60
N VAL A 180 -14.76 -1.59 -1.66
CA VAL A 180 -14.48 -1.73 -0.23
C VAL A 180 -14.82 -3.16 0.19
N GLU A 181 -13.86 -3.89 0.76
CA GLU A 181 -14.07 -5.26 1.23
C GLU A 181 -14.73 -5.24 2.61
N LEU A 182 -15.94 -5.82 2.70
CA LEU A 182 -16.77 -5.79 3.91
C LEU A 182 -16.80 -7.14 4.61
N SER A 183 -16.52 -8.23 3.88
CA SER A 183 -16.54 -9.59 4.44
C SER A 183 -15.71 -9.74 5.74
N PRO A 184 -14.50 -9.17 5.91
CA PRO A 184 -13.77 -9.25 7.18
C PRO A 184 -14.49 -8.59 8.37
N VAL A 185 -15.35 -7.60 8.11
CA VAL A 185 -16.09 -6.87 9.13
C VAL A 185 -17.15 -7.74 9.80
N LEU A 186 -17.68 -8.76 9.09
CA LEU A 186 -18.60 -9.77 9.62
C LEU A 186 -18.01 -10.55 10.80
N TYR A 187 -16.73 -10.90 10.72
CA TYR A 187 -16.02 -11.62 11.77
C TYR A 187 -15.64 -10.72 12.96
N GLY A 188 -16.03 -9.45 12.90
CA GLY A 188 -15.90 -8.49 13.99
C GLY A 188 -16.94 -8.65 15.09
N ASP A 189 -18.11 -9.21 14.78
CA ASP A 189 -19.18 -9.52 15.74
C ASP A 189 -19.24 -11.04 15.94
N GLU A 190 -19.01 -11.50 17.18
CA GLU A 190 -18.97 -12.93 17.49
C GLU A 190 -20.39 -13.52 17.50
N PRO A 191 -20.61 -14.71 16.90
CA PRO A 191 -21.81 -15.48 17.19
C PRO A 191 -21.82 -15.86 18.67
N ASP A 192 -23.00 -16.01 19.27
CA ASP A 192 -23.15 -16.30 20.71
C ASP A 192 -22.50 -17.65 21.12
N SER A 193 -22.27 -18.57 20.18
CA SER A 193 -21.60 -19.86 20.41
C SER A 193 -21.01 -20.42 19.11
N PRO A 194 -19.80 -19.98 18.69
CA PRO A 194 -19.14 -20.53 17.51
C PRO A 194 -18.73 -21.98 17.75
N ASN A 195 -18.82 -22.81 16.71
CA ASN A 195 -18.11 -24.09 16.71
C ASN A 195 -16.59 -23.88 16.48
N GLU A 196 -15.78 -24.94 16.60
CA GLU A 196 -14.32 -24.86 16.50
C GLU A 196 -13.85 -24.29 15.14
N ASP A 197 -14.47 -24.75 14.03
CA ASP A 197 -14.15 -24.28 12.67
C ASP A 197 -14.50 -22.78 12.50
N GLU A 198 -15.66 -22.36 13.01
CA GLU A 198 -16.09 -20.95 13.02
C GLU A 198 -15.13 -20.09 13.86
N GLN A 199 -14.66 -20.62 14.99
CA GLN A 199 -13.75 -19.90 15.88
C GLN A 199 -12.38 -19.69 15.20
N GLU A 200 -11.86 -20.70 14.51
CA GLU A 200 -10.63 -20.59 13.72
C GLU A 200 -10.77 -19.57 12.58
N LEU A 201 -11.89 -19.61 11.85
CA LEU A 201 -12.19 -18.63 10.79
C LEU A 201 -12.31 -17.20 11.34
N ILE A 202 -13.03 -17.02 12.44
CA ILE A 202 -13.16 -15.72 13.10
C ILE A 202 -11.77 -15.20 13.49
N GLU A 203 -10.93 -16.01 14.11
CA GLU A 203 -9.59 -15.57 14.51
C GLU A 203 -8.71 -15.24 13.29
N ALA A 204 -8.78 -16.05 12.24
CA ALA A 204 -8.04 -15.86 10.99
C ALA A 204 -8.46 -14.55 10.28
N PHE A 205 -9.74 -14.20 10.25
CA PHE A 205 -10.25 -13.07 9.46
C PHE A 205 -10.56 -11.81 10.26
N ARG A 206 -10.68 -11.89 11.59
CA ARG A 206 -10.98 -10.74 12.46
C ARG A 206 -10.01 -9.59 12.24
N PRO A 207 -10.50 -8.41 11.78
CA PRO A 207 -9.64 -7.26 11.56
C PRO A 207 -9.38 -6.49 12.86
N ASP A 208 -8.22 -5.85 12.93
CA ASP A 208 -7.95 -4.78 13.90
C ASP A 208 -8.76 -3.55 13.51
N ARG A 209 -9.77 -3.24 14.32
CA ARG A 209 -10.74 -2.15 14.09
C ARG A 209 -10.08 -0.78 13.92
N SER A 210 -8.92 -0.55 14.53
CA SER A 210 -8.22 0.74 14.47
C SER A 210 -7.39 0.91 13.18
N ARG A 211 -7.00 -0.19 12.56
CA ARG A 211 -6.09 -0.23 11.41
C ARG A 211 -6.78 -0.57 10.09
N TYR A 212 -7.89 -1.29 10.15
CA TYR A 212 -8.61 -1.75 8.98
C TYR A 212 -9.18 -0.57 8.18
N LYS A 213 -8.93 -0.58 6.86
CA LYS A 213 -9.50 0.39 5.91
C LYS A 213 -10.36 -0.26 4.83
N GLY A 214 -10.14 -1.55 4.55
CA GLY A 214 -10.96 -2.29 3.61
C GLY A 214 -10.83 -1.84 2.16
N LEU A 215 -9.80 -1.10 1.76
CA LEU A 215 -9.74 -0.52 0.42
C LEU A 215 -9.01 -1.42 -0.56
N HIS A 216 -9.64 -1.66 -1.71
CA HIS A 216 -9.04 -2.34 -2.84
C HIS A 216 -9.18 -1.48 -4.09
N GLY A 217 -8.13 -1.40 -4.91
CA GLY A 217 -8.13 -0.48 -6.02
C GLY A 217 -6.98 -0.60 -7.01
N MET A 218 -6.74 0.51 -7.69
CA MET A 218 -5.65 0.69 -8.63
C MET A 218 -4.76 1.84 -8.19
N ALA A 219 -3.50 1.82 -8.62
CA ALA A 219 -2.56 2.88 -8.30
C ALA A 219 -1.72 3.30 -9.51
N ILE A 220 -1.24 4.53 -9.45
CA ILE A 220 -0.21 5.06 -10.34
C ILE A 220 0.97 5.44 -9.46
N LEU A 221 2.16 4.93 -9.76
CA LEU A 221 3.42 5.42 -9.22
C LEU A 221 4.13 6.21 -10.31
N SER A 222 4.74 7.35 -9.97
CA SER A 222 5.37 8.21 -10.97
C SER A 222 6.58 8.94 -10.42
N LYS A 223 7.66 9.06 -11.21
CA LYS A 223 8.78 9.97 -10.91
C LYS A 223 8.38 11.45 -11.05
N PHE A 224 7.28 11.71 -11.74
CA PHE A 224 6.76 13.06 -12.02
C PHE A 224 5.64 13.41 -11.03
N SER A 225 5.34 14.71 -10.90
CA SER A 225 4.19 15.15 -10.10
C SER A 225 2.87 14.80 -10.78
N LEU A 226 1.90 14.36 -9.98
CA LEU A 226 0.56 13.95 -10.41
C LEU A 226 -0.44 15.08 -10.12
N GLU A 227 -0.69 15.96 -11.09
CA GLU A 227 -1.45 17.21 -10.87
C GLU A 227 -2.96 17.13 -11.17
N ASN A 228 -3.38 16.32 -12.14
CA ASN A 228 -4.79 16.24 -12.59
C ASN A 228 -5.29 14.79 -12.59
N VAL A 229 -5.12 14.12 -11.45
CA VAL A 229 -5.56 12.72 -11.26
C VAL A 229 -7.08 12.69 -11.14
N ARG A 230 -7.72 11.77 -11.87
CA ARG A 230 -9.17 11.57 -11.83
C ARG A 230 -9.49 10.10 -11.68
N LEU A 231 -10.45 9.80 -10.81
CA LEU A 231 -11.02 8.48 -10.65
C LEU A 231 -12.44 8.51 -11.23
N LYS A 232 -12.68 7.67 -12.25
CA LYS A 232 -13.98 7.57 -12.91
C LYS A 232 -14.48 6.12 -12.81
N PRO A 233 -15.43 5.83 -11.92
CA PRO A 233 -16.15 4.57 -11.96
C PRO A 233 -16.83 4.41 -13.32
N PHE A 234 -16.81 3.20 -13.88
CA PHE A 234 -17.61 2.91 -15.07
C PHE A 234 -19.10 3.03 -14.75
N GLU A 235 -19.86 3.62 -15.69
CA GLU A 235 -21.31 3.83 -15.58
C GLU A 235 -22.07 2.51 -15.49
N SER A 236 -21.65 1.53 -16.32
CA SER A 236 -22.11 0.15 -16.25
C SER A 236 -21.05 -0.70 -15.55
N GLN A 237 -21.33 -1.11 -14.32
CA GLN A 237 -20.51 -2.10 -13.62
C GLN A 237 -21.01 -3.50 -14.00
N PRO A 238 -20.20 -4.34 -14.67
CA PRO A 238 -20.59 -5.72 -14.93
C PRO A 238 -20.73 -6.53 -13.63
N TYR A 239 -20.15 -6.04 -12.54
CA TYR A 239 -20.17 -6.63 -11.22
C TYR A 239 -20.50 -5.57 -10.15
N ASP A 240 -21.60 -5.77 -9.42
CA ASP A 240 -21.96 -4.96 -8.26
C ASP A 240 -21.29 -5.55 -7.03
N TRP A 241 -20.07 -5.10 -6.75
CA TRP A 241 -19.29 -5.57 -5.60
C TRP A 241 -20.06 -5.40 -4.30
N TYR A 242 -20.85 -4.33 -4.15
CA TYR A 242 -21.54 -4.01 -2.92
C TYR A 242 -22.65 -5.03 -2.64
N ARG A 243 -23.46 -5.33 -3.66
CA ARG A 243 -24.49 -6.39 -3.55
C ARG A 243 -23.90 -7.78 -3.32
N THR A 244 -22.72 -8.07 -3.85
CA THR A 244 -22.08 -9.37 -3.64
C THR A 244 -21.50 -9.49 -2.23
N GLU A 245 -20.80 -8.47 -1.74
CA GLU A 245 -20.28 -8.44 -0.36
C GLU A 245 -21.41 -8.55 0.67
N LEU A 246 -22.56 -7.90 0.44
CA LEU A 246 -23.75 -8.01 1.31
C LEU A 246 -24.29 -9.43 1.44
N ARG A 247 -24.04 -10.33 0.48
CA ARG A 247 -24.49 -11.73 0.55
C ARG A 247 -23.58 -12.60 1.44
N GLY A 248 -22.46 -12.07 1.92
CA GLY A 248 -21.43 -12.82 2.63
C GLY A 248 -20.63 -13.73 1.70
N PRO A 249 -19.58 -14.41 2.21
CA PRO A 249 -18.93 -15.48 1.47
C PRO A 249 -19.96 -16.57 1.19
N GLY A 250 -20.23 -16.83 -0.09
CA GLY A 250 -21.05 -17.95 -0.53
C GLY A 250 -20.33 -19.28 -0.41
#